data_AF-A0A672K4V8-F1
#
_entry.id   AF-A0A672K4V8-F1
#
_cell.length_a   1.000
_cell.length_b   1.000
_cell.length_c   1.000
_cell.angle_alpha   90.00
_cell.angle_beta   90.00
_cell.angle_gamma   90.00
#
_symmetry.space_group_name_H-M   'P 1'
#
loop_
_entity.id
_entity.type
_entity.pdbx_description
1 polymer ?
#
loop_
_entity_poly.entity_id
_entity_poly.type
_entity_poly.pdbx_seq_one_letter_code
_entity_poly.pdbx_strand_id
1 'polypeptide(L)'
;MNKLALNNVKVCFGNMFIKFPQESTRSMILKDQEQLDKEISDLRKRLKAKVNRLNDLQGKPELRGYNLSPLSSDEIKAINSLLKK
;
A
#
# COMPACT_ATOMS: atom_id res chain seq x y z
N MET A 1 23.72 -2.23 -38.20
CA MET A 1 23.15 -3.27 -37.30
C MET A 1 23.42 -2.89 -35.85
N ASN A 2 22.45 -3.13 -34.95
CA ASN A 2 22.56 -3.13 -33.47
C ASN A 2 22.36 -1.83 -32.67
N LYS A 3 21.13 -1.27 -32.69
CA LYS A 3 20.65 -0.34 -31.65
C LYS A 3 20.03 -1.06 -30.42
N LEU A 4 19.75 -2.36 -30.54
CA LEU A 4 19.14 -3.21 -29.49
C LEU A 4 20.06 -3.52 -28.30
N ALA A 5 21.39 -3.42 -28.47
CA ALA A 5 22.33 -3.75 -27.40
C ALA A 5 22.48 -2.64 -26.34
N LEU A 6 22.13 -1.38 -26.66
CA LEU A 6 22.39 -0.22 -25.79
C LEU A 6 21.36 -0.06 -24.65
N ASN A 7 20.15 -0.63 -24.81
CA ASN A 7 19.03 -0.45 -23.87
C ASN A 7 18.75 -1.70 -23.03
N ASN A 8 19.77 -2.51 -22.76
CA ASN A 8 19.63 -3.70 -21.93
C ASN A 8 20.04 -3.37 -20.49
N VAL A 9 19.17 -3.69 -19.54
CA VAL A 9 19.40 -3.51 -18.10
C VAL A 9 19.70 -4.85 -17.46
N LYS A 10 20.47 -4.86 -16.37
CA LYS A 10 20.73 -6.07 -15.57
C LYS A 10 19.74 -6.12 -14.43
N VAL A 11 19.02 -7.23 -14.32
CA VAL A 11 18.08 -7.51 -13.23
C VAL A 11 18.70 -8.55 -12.32
N CYS A 12 18.61 -8.32 -11.00
CA CYS A 12 19.00 -9.31 -10.01
C CYS A 12 17.92 -10.38 -9.87
N PHE A 13 18.30 -11.64 -10.02
CA PHE A 13 17.43 -12.77 -9.75
C PHE A 13 18.18 -13.75 -8.84
N GLY A 14 17.84 -13.75 -7.55
CA GLY A 14 18.56 -14.50 -6.53
C GLY A 14 20.02 -14.03 -6.41
N ASN A 15 20.97 -14.92 -6.70
CA ASN A 15 22.41 -14.63 -6.74
C ASN A 15 22.95 -14.34 -8.15
N MET A 16 22.08 -14.19 -9.16
CA MET A 16 22.47 -14.00 -10.56
C MET A 16 22.03 -12.63 -11.09
N PHE A 17 22.77 -12.12 -12.07
CA PHE A 17 22.41 -10.92 -12.84
C PHE A 17 22.10 -11.31 -14.28
N ILE A 18 20.87 -11.08 -14.72
CA ILE A 18 20.40 -11.42 -16.06
C ILE A 18 20.16 -10.13 -16.84
N LYS A 19 20.62 -10.08 -18.10
CA LYS A 19 20.37 -8.93 -18.98
C LYS A 19 19.00 -9.09 -19.63
N PHE A 20 18.15 -8.09 -19.45
CA PHE A 20 16.86 -7.97 -20.11
C PHE A 20 16.75 -6.65 -20.86
N PRO A 21 15.92 -6.58 -21.92
CA PRO A 21 15.56 -5.31 -22.52
C PRO A 21 14.87 -4.39 -21.51
N GLN A 22 15.19 -3.09 -21.55
CA GLN A 22 14.65 -2.09 -20.62
C GLN A 22 13.12 -2.03 -20.63
N GLU A 23 12.48 -2.04 -21.80
CA GLU A 23 11.01 -2.00 -21.92
C GLU A 23 10.35 -3.23 -21.27
N SER A 24 10.90 -4.42 -21.51
CA SER A 24 10.40 -5.66 -20.92
C SER A 24 10.57 -5.66 -19.39
N THR A 25 11.72 -5.18 -18.90
CA THR A 25 11.99 -5.06 -17.46
C THR A 25 11.03 -4.07 -16.81
N ARG A 26 10.75 -2.94 -17.45
CA ARG A 26 9.78 -1.95 -16.95
C ARG A 26 8.39 -2.55 -16.83
N SER A 27 7.93 -3.27 -17.86
CA SER A 27 6.63 -3.94 -17.82
C SER A 27 6.56 -5.00 -16.71
N MET A 28 7.65 -5.75 -16.50
CA MET A 28 7.74 -6.73 -15.41
C MET A 28 7.58 -6.08 -14.04
N ILE A 29 8.35 -5.02 -13.76
CA ILE A 29 8.28 -4.29 -12.48
C ILE A 29 6.87 -3.71 -12.25
N LEU A 30 6.23 -3.15 -13.28
CA LEU A 30 4.89 -2.59 -13.16
C LEU A 30 3.83 -3.67 -12.82
N LYS A 31 3.94 -4.85 -13.43
CA LYS A 31 3.04 -5.98 -13.11
C LYS A 31 3.27 -6.50 -11.71
N ASP A 32 4.52 -6.60 -11.27
CA ASP A 32 4.86 -7.02 -9.91
C ASP A 32 4.27 -6.04 -8.89
N GLN A 33 4.36 -4.73 -9.17
CA GLN A 33 3.76 -3.70 -8.32
C GLN A 33 2.23 -3.86 -8.23
N GLU A 34 1.55 -4.08 -9.36
CA GLU A 34 0.10 -4.30 -9.39
C GLU A 34 -0.31 -5.55 -8.59
N GLN A 35 0.45 -6.63 -8.71
CA GLN A 35 0.20 -7.85 -7.96
C GLN A 35 0.37 -7.62 -6.45
N LEU A 36 1.45 -6.95 -6.03
CA LEU A 36 1.70 -6.63 -4.63
C LEU A 36 0.57 -5.76 -4.05
N ASP A 37 0.11 -4.75 -4.78
CA ASP A 37 -0.97 -3.88 -4.34
C ASP A 37 -2.29 -4.65 -4.15
N LYS A 38 -2.57 -5.60 -5.05
CA LYS A 38 -3.73 -6.49 -4.93
C LYS A 38 -3.62 -7.38 -3.68
N GLU A 39 -2.46 -7.99 -3.45
CA GLU A 39 -2.22 -8.85 -2.30
C GLU A 39 -2.33 -8.08 -0.97
N ILE A 40 -1.79 -6.85 -0.91
CA ILE A 40 -1.90 -5.95 0.24
C ILE A 40 -3.37 -5.62 0.51
N SER A 41 -4.13 -5.28 -0.53
CA SER A 41 -5.56 -4.97 -0.41
C SER A 41 -6.35 -6.17 0.13
N ASP A 42 -6.11 -7.35 -0.41
CA ASP A 42 -6.79 -8.57 0.02
C ASP A 42 -6.40 -8.98 1.44
N LEU A 43 -5.12 -8.81 1.81
CA LEU A 43 -4.67 -9.03 3.19
C LEU A 43 -5.38 -8.10 4.16
N ARG A 44 -5.49 -6.80 3.84
CA ARG A 44 -6.22 -5.81 4.65
C ARG A 44 -7.69 -6.15 4.79
N LYS A 45 -8.36 -6.57 3.72
CA LYS A 45 -9.77 -7.02 3.76
C LYS A 45 -9.95 -8.21 4.68
N ARG A 46 -9.10 -9.24 4.55
CA ARG A 46 -9.14 -10.43 5.41
C ARG A 46 -8.89 -10.08 6.87
N LEU A 47 -7.95 -9.18 7.15
CA LEU A 47 -7.67 -8.72 8.50
C LEU A 47 -8.87 -7.97 9.09
N LYS A 48 -9.47 -7.04 8.32
CA LYS A 48 -10.66 -6.31 8.74
C LYS A 48 -11.81 -7.25 9.12
N ALA A 49 -12.09 -8.26 8.29
CA ALA A 49 -13.13 -9.24 8.59
C ALA A 49 -12.85 -10.02 9.89
N LYS A 50 -11.60 -10.42 10.13
CA LYS A 50 -11.21 -11.11 11.37
C LYS A 50 -11.33 -10.21 12.60
N VAL A 51 -10.89 -8.96 12.50
CA VAL A 51 -10.95 -7.99 13.61
C VAL A 51 -12.41 -7.63 13.92
N ASN A 52 -13.25 -7.41 12.92
CA ASN A 52 -14.68 -7.17 13.13
C ASN A 52 -15.33 -8.34 13.88
N ARG A 53 -15.09 -9.58 13.42
CA ARG A 53 -15.60 -10.78 14.12
C ARG A 53 -15.14 -10.85 15.58
N LEU A 54 -13.89 -10.48 15.86
CA LEU A 54 -13.38 -10.44 17.24
C LEU A 54 -14.03 -9.32 18.07
N ASN A 55 -14.36 -8.18 17.47
CA ASN A 55 -15.05 -7.08 18.15
C ASN A 55 -16.51 -7.46 18.45
N ASP A 56 -17.20 -8.10 17.51
CA ASP A 56 -18.57 -8.59 17.70
C ASP A 56 -18.64 -9.57 18.89
N LEU A 57 -17.70 -10.51 18.96
CA LEU A 57 -17.59 -11.45 20.08
C LEU A 57 -17.28 -10.76 21.42
N GLN A 58 -16.63 -9.61 21.40
CA GLN A 58 -16.33 -8.80 22.59
C GLN A 58 -17.45 -7.79 22.91
N GLY A 59 -18.52 -7.72 22.13
CA GLY A 59 -19.58 -6.70 22.27
C GLY A 59 -19.12 -5.28 21.96
N LYS A 60 -17.98 -5.11 21.27
CA LYS A 60 -17.46 -3.81 20.84
C LYS A 60 -18.10 -3.44 19.50
N PRO A 61 -18.42 -2.15 19.27
CA PRO A 61 -18.97 -1.72 17.98
C PRO A 61 -17.99 -2.03 16.84
N GLU A 62 -18.52 -2.37 15.67
CA GLU A 62 -17.70 -2.56 14.47
C GLU A 62 -16.84 -1.32 14.18
N LEU A 63 -15.63 -1.56 13.66
CA LEU A 63 -14.74 -0.50 13.19
C LEU A 63 -15.34 0.17 11.94
N ARG A 64 -16.16 1.20 12.15
CA ARG A 64 -16.76 1.99 11.08
C ARG A 64 -15.76 3.04 10.56
N GLY A 65 -15.65 3.15 9.24
CA GLY A 65 -14.80 4.15 8.58
C GLY A 65 -13.29 3.94 8.79
N TYR A 66 -12.58 5.01 9.15
CA TYR A 66 -11.12 5.03 9.32
C TYR A 66 -10.67 4.72 10.76
N ASN A 67 -11.56 4.28 11.65
CA ASN A 67 -11.28 4.22 13.09
C ASN A 67 -10.76 5.57 13.66
N LEU A 68 -11.24 6.68 13.08
CA LEU A 68 -10.95 8.02 13.58
C LEU A 68 -12.04 8.38 14.59
N SER A 69 -11.61 8.69 15.81
CA SER A 69 -12.48 9.32 16.79
C SER A 69 -12.79 10.75 16.32
N PRO A 70 -14.02 11.26 16.50
CA PRO A 70 -14.27 12.68 16.33
C PRO A 70 -13.32 13.47 17.25
N LEU A 71 -12.80 14.59 16.74
CA LEU A 71 -11.94 15.48 17.52
C LEU A 71 -12.68 15.94 18.79
N SER A 72 -12.01 15.87 19.93
CA SER A 72 -12.52 16.38 21.20
C SER A 72 -12.67 17.90 21.18
N SER A 73 -13.46 18.45 22.10
CA SER A 73 -13.65 19.91 22.19
C SER A 73 -12.32 20.66 22.38
N ASP A 74 -11.38 20.05 23.09
CA ASP A 74 -10.07 20.64 23.35
C ASP A 74 -9.17 20.61 22.10
N GLU A 75 -9.20 19.52 21.34
CA GLU A 75 -8.50 19.42 20.05
C GLU A 75 -9.05 20.41 19.02
N ILE A 76 -10.37 20.59 18.96
CA ILE A 76 -11.02 21.57 18.08
C ILE A 76 -10.61 23.00 18.46
N LYS A 77 -10.56 23.32 19.76
CA LYS A 77 -10.09 24.64 20.24
C LYS A 77 -8.63 24.89 19.88
N ALA A 78 -7.77 23.89 20.04
CA ALA A 78 -6.36 23.98 19.68
C ALA A 78 -6.19 24.26 18.17
N ILE A 79 -6.90 23.53 17.31
CA ILE A 79 -6.90 23.75 15.86
C ILE A 79 -7.39 25.17 15.50
N ASN A 80 -8.49 25.61 16.10
CA ASN A 80 -9.03 26.95 15.85
C ASN A 80 -8.07 28.07 16.32
N SER A 81 -7.27 27.82 17.36
CA SER A 81 -6.25 28.79 17.82
C SER A 81 -5.07 28.87 16.85
N LEU A 82 -4.72 27.77 16.18
CA LEU A 82 -3.64 27.69 15.19
C LEU A 82 -4.07 28.27 13.84
N LEU A 83 -5.32 28.06 13.44
CA LEU A 83 -5.87 28.55 12.16
C LEU A 83 -6.28 30.03 12.19
N LYS A 84 -6.36 30.66 13.37
CA LYS A 84 -6.68 32.09 13.53
C LYS A 84 -5.46 33.03 13.48
N LYS A 85 -4.33 32.57 12.92
CA LYS A 85 -3.16 33.41 12.62
C LYS A 85 -3.10 33.75 11.15
#